data_AF-A0ABC9B1Z1-F1
#
_entry.id   AF-A0ABC9B1Z1-F1
#
_cell.length_a   1.000
_cell.length_b   1.000
_cell.length_c   1.000
_cell.angle_alpha   90.00
_cell.angle_beta   90.00
_cell.angle_gamma   90.00
#
_symmetry.space_group_name_H-M   'P 1'
#
loop_
_entity.id
_entity.type
_entity.pdbx_description
1 polymer ?
#
loop_
_entity_poly.entity_id
_entity_poly.type
_entity_poly.pdbx_seq_one_letter_code
_entity_poly.pdbx_strand_id
1 'polypeptide(L)'
;MLAAPNENKRPLFAAKDISQFYIENGPKIFPQRKIGFLKPVANLLSVMRGPKYNGAFLHDKIKSLTHGVRIADTVMNVVMPAFDVSTAAAPTYFPAHYFRTEGPDGKSREFHLVDGGVAANNPTMLAMSMLTKEVLRHNPDFRPVEYGNFLIISVGTGSPKQAEMYTAPKCAKWGLLRWLYDGGFTPLIDIFSHASADMVDIHAQVLFEALRCEKNYLRIQDDSLVGPTSSVDIATKENMEALIGIGRELLKKPVARVNIDMGVYESLPGEGTNEQALERFARKLSDELKQRQKNFNSY
;
A
#
# COMPACT_ATOMS: atom_id res chain seq x y z
N MET A 1 4.51 12.14 0.13
CA MET A 1 3.47 13.19 0.10
C MET A 1 3.02 13.57 1.51
N LEU A 2 2.37 12.68 2.26
CA LEU A 2 1.85 13.00 3.62
C LEU A 2 2.94 13.18 4.69
N ALA A 3 4.14 12.64 4.49
CA ALA A 3 5.27 12.77 5.42
C ALA A 3 6.34 13.77 4.97
N ALA A 4 6.31 14.21 3.71
CA ALA A 4 7.30 15.15 3.18
C ALA A 4 6.98 16.56 3.72
N PRO A 5 7.97 17.31 4.24
CA PRO A 5 7.75 18.67 4.72
C PRO A 5 7.57 19.65 3.55
N ASN A 6 6.72 20.65 3.74
CA ASN A 6 6.77 21.90 3.00
C ASN A 6 7.73 22.91 3.68
N GLU A 7 7.82 24.12 3.14
CA GLU A 7 8.67 25.20 3.66
C GLU A 7 8.43 25.52 5.15
N ASN A 8 7.21 25.28 5.64
CA ASN A 8 6.81 25.49 7.03
C ASN A 8 6.93 24.25 7.93
N LYS A 9 7.66 23.20 7.48
CA LYS A 9 7.79 21.90 8.18
C LYS A 9 6.44 21.22 8.48
N ARG A 10 5.44 21.44 7.62
CA ARG A 10 4.13 20.77 7.67
C ARG A 10 4.03 19.75 6.52
N PRO A 11 3.17 18.72 6.62
CA PRO A 11 2.90 17.83 5.51
C PRO A 11 2.62 18.57 4.20
N LEU A 12 3.27 18.15 3.11
CA LEU A 12 3.12 18.75 1.78
C LEU A 12 1.68 18.62 1.24
N PHE A 13 0.98 17.54 1.59
CA PHE A 13 -0.41 17.28 1.20
C PHE A 13 -1.26 16.97 2.43
N ALA A 14 -2.54 17.38 2.40
CA ALA A 14 -3.53 16.82 3.31
C ALA A 14 -4.09 15.50 2.73
N ALA A 15 -4.66 14.65 3.58
CA ALA A 15 -5.22 13.35 3.15
C ALA A 15 -6.30 13.51 2.06
N LYS A 16 -7.14 14.55 2.17
CA LYS A 16 -8.21 14.85 1.20
C LYS A 16 -7.69 15.17 -0.21
N ASP A 17 -6.44 15.63 -0.33
CA ASP A 17 -5.86 16.06 -1.59
C ASP A 17 -5.28 14.87 -2.39
N ILE A 18 -5.11 13.71 -1.75
CA ILE A 18 -4.49 12.52 -2.38
C ILE A 18 -5.38 11.96 -3.51
N SER A 19 -6.69 11.87 -3.29
CA SER A 19 -7.61 11.42 -4.35
C SER A 19 -7.58 12.35 -5.56
N GLN A 20 -7.55 13.66 -5.32
CA GLN A 20 -7.46 14.67 -6.39
C GLN A 20 -6.13 14.56 -7.16
N PHE A 21 -5.02 14.31 -6.45
CA PHE A 21 -3.74 14.05 -7.10
C PHE A 21 -3.82 12.86 -8.08
N TYR A 22 -4.46 11.75 -7.69
CA TYR A 22 -4.63 10.61 -8.60
C TYR A 22 -5.55 10.94 -9.77
N ILE A 23 -6.64 11.68 -9.58
CA ILE A 23 -7.52 12.11 -10.68
C ILE A 23 -6.73 12.91 -11.73
N GLU A 24 -5.86 13.83 -11.29
CA GLU A 24 -5.13 14.72 -12.19
C GLU A 24 -3.91 14.08 -12.85
N ASN A 25 -3.23 13.19 -12.13
CA ASN A 25 -1.92 12.66 -12.53
C ASN A 25 -1.98 11.18 -12.94
N GLY A 26 -2.95 10.41 -12.46
CA GLY A 26 -3.17 9.01 -12.79
C GLY A 26 -3.17 8.73 -14.29
N PRO A 27 -3.95 9.45 -15.13
CA PRO A 27 -3.95 9.25 -16.58
C PRO A 27 -2.60 9.52 -17.26
N LYS A 28 -1.71 10.29 -16.61
CA LYS A 28 -0.36 10.60 -17.12
C LYS A 28 0.69 9.63 -16.61
N ILE A 29 0.49 9.08 -15.40
CA ILE A 29 1.29 7.99 -14.83
C ILE A 29 1.01 6.68 -15.61
N PHE A 30 -0.27 6.41 -15.88
CA PHE A 30 -0.76 5.24 -16.60
C PHE A 30 -1.51 5.68 -17.87
N PRO A 31 -0.81 6.13 -18.93
CA PRO A 31 -1.44 6.55 -20.17
C PRO A 31 -2.24 5.40 -20.80
N GLN A 32 -3.57 5.58 -20.83
CA GLN A 32 -4.49 4.62 -21.44
C GLN A 32 -4.39 4.71 -22.96
N ARG A 33 -3.94 3.64 -23.62
CA ARG A 33 -3.88 3.60 -25.10
C ARG A 33 -5.31 3.50 -25.65
N LYS A 34 -5.72 4.45 -26.51
CA LYS A 34 -6.93 4.31 -27.32
C LYS A 34 -6.65 3.26 -28.40
N ILE A 35 -7.18 2.05 -28.22
CA ILE A 35 -6.96 0.94 -29.17
C ILE A 35 -7.96 1.08 -30.33
N GLY A 36 -7.46 1.39 -31.52
CA GLY A 36 -8.16 1.13 -32.77
C GLY A 36 -8.24 -0.36 -33.08
N PHE A 37 -9.24 -0.77 -33.86
CA PHE A 37 -9.77 -2.12 -34.10
C PHE A 37 -8.81 -3.22 -34.65
N LEU A 38 -7.48 -3.09 -34.55
CA LEU A 38 -6.51 -4.00 -35.18
C LEU A 38 -5.58 -4.73 -34.17
N LYS A 39 -5.88 -6.02 -34.00
CA LYS A 39 -5.01 -7.21 -33.77
C LYS A 39 -4.42 -7.52 -32.35
N PRO A 40 -4.84 -8.66 -31.73
CA PRO A 40 -4.26 -9.24 -30.50
C PRO A 40 -2.76 -9.55 -30.52
N VAL A 41 -2.16 -9.76 -31.69
CA VAL A 41 -0.74 -10.11 -31.86
C VAL A 41 0.20 -8.95 -31.50
N ALA A 42 -0.24 -7.70 -31.69
CA ALA A 42 0.54 -6.51 -31.31
C ALA A 42 0.68 -6.39 -29.78
N ASN A 43 -0.34 -6.80 -29.02
CA ASN A 43 -0.29 -6.81 -27.55
C ASN A 43 0.74 -7.82 -27.04
N LEU A 44 0.82 -9.00 -27.65
CA LEU A 44 1.79 -10.04 -27.26
C LEU A 44 3.25 -9.60 -27.49
N LEU A 45 3.54 -8.96 -28.63
CA LEU A 45 4.88 -8.43 -28.91
C LEU A 45 5.25 -7.25 -27.97
N SER A 46 4.26 -6.45 -27.54
CA SER A 46 4.51 -5.35 -26.62
C SER A 46 4.86 -5.83 -25.20
N VAL A 47 4.32 -6.95 -24.74
CA VAL A 47 4.67 -7.60 -23.46
C VAL A 47 6.11 -8.14 -23.48
N MET A 48 6.65 -8.47 -24.66
CA MET A 48 8.05 -8.92 -24.80
C MET A 48 9.06 -7.77 -24.86
N ARG A 49 8.62 -6.50 -24.96
CA ARG A 49 9.50 -5.36 -25.23
C ARG A 49 9.45 -4.34 -24.09
N GLY A 50 10.12 -4.67 -22.99
CA GLY A 50 10.28 -3.78 -21.84
C GLY A 50 9.00 -3.58 -21.02
N PRO A 51 9.04 -2.69 -20.00
CA PRO A 51 7.89 -2.43 -19.14
C PRO A 51 6.75 -1.72 -19.89
N LYS A 52 5.50 -1.92 -19.42
CA LYS A 52 4.28 -1.35 -20.02
C LYS A 52 4.32 0.20 -20.06
N TYR A 53 4.94 0.82 -19.07
CA TYR A 53 5.09 2.26 -18.92
C TYR A 53 6.56 2.62 -18.67
N ASN A 54 7.01 3.77 -19.18
CA ASN A 54 8.40 4.21 -19.04
C ASN A 54 8.73 4.86 -17.69
N GLY A 55 7.72 5.21 -16.88
CA GLY A 55 7.88 5.81 -15.55
C GLY A 55 8.37 7.27 -15.54
N ALA A 56 8.65 7.90 -16.69
CA ALA A 56 9.27 9.22 -16.75
C ALA A 56 8.42 10.30 -16.06
N PHE A 57 7.12 10.34 -16.37
CA PHE A 57 6.20 11.29 -15.75
C PHE A 57 6.08 11.09 -14.24
N LEU A 58 6.02 9.83 -13.78
CA LEU A 58 5.95 9.51 -12.34
C LEU A 58 7.20 10.03 -11.62
N HIS A 59 8.38 9.77 -12.18
CA HIS A 59 9.66 10.21 -11.63
C HIS A 59 9.77 11.73 -11.56
N ASP A 60 9.47 12.42 -12.67
CA ASP A 60 9.51 13.87 -12.74
C ASP A 60 8.50 14.50 -11.79
N LYS A 61 7.30 13.90 -11.67
CA LYS A 61 6.28 14.38 -10.74
C LYS A 61 6.73 14.22 -9.29
N ILE A 62 7.31 13.08 -8.90
CA ILE A 62 7.87 12.87 -7.56
C ILE A 62 8.96 13.91 -7.28
N LYS A 63 9.93 14.08 -8.18
CA LYS A 63 10.99 15.09 -8.05
C LYS A 63 10.44 16.50 -7.90
N SER A 64 9.43 16.85 -8.71
CA SER A 64 8.80 18.17 -8.67
C SER A 64 8.04 18.44 -7.37
N LEU A 65 7.58 17.40 -6.67
CA LEU A 65 6.87 17.55 -5.40
C LEU A 65 7.82 17.53 -4.20
N THR A 66 8.86 16.71 -4.23
CA THR A 66 9.74 16.53 -3.07
C THR A 66 10.96 17.44 -3.08
N HIS A 67 11.33 18.05 -4.21
CA HIS A 67 12.44 19.02 -4.32
C HIS A 67 13.76 18.58 -3.65
N GLY A 68 14.03 17.28 -3.57
CA GLY A 68 15.24 16.75 -2.93
C GLY A 68 15.14 16.45 -1.43
N VAL A 69 13.94 16.53 -0.84
CA VAL A 69 13.63 16.02 0.51
C VAL A 69 14.14 14.59 0.65
N ARG A 70 14.95 14.37 1.68
CA ARG A 70 15.47 13.05 2.07
C ARG A 70 14.52 12.42 3.08
N ILE A 71 14.64 11.10 3.26
CA ILE A 71 13.88 10.38 4.31
C ILE A 71 14.16 10.96 5.70
N ALA A 72 15.38 11.44 5.95
CA ALA A 72 15.72 12.08 7.23
C ALA A 72 14.96 13.41 7.46
N ASP A 73 14.44 14.05 6.42
CA ASP A 73 13.75 15.35 6.50
C ASP A 73 12.24 15.18 6.76
N THR A 74 11.70 13.95 6.77
CA THR A 74 10.26 13.72 6.93
C THR A 74 9.75 14.18 8.29
N VAL A 75 8.52 14.71 8.32
CA VAL A 75 7.91 15.25 9.55
C VAL A 75 7.48 14.18 10.56
N MET A 76 7.59 12.90 10.19
CA MET A 76 7.30 11.73 11.02
C MET A 76 8.15 10.55 10.57
N ASN A 77 8.31 9.54 11.43
CA ASN A 77 8.99 8.31 11.05
C ASN A 77 8.25 7.61 9.91
N VAL A 78 8.97 7.23 8.85
CA VAL A 78 8.42 6.53 7.70
C VAL A 78 9.14 5.21 7.51
N VAL A 79 8.38 4.14 7.30
CA VAL A 79 8.89 2.87 6.78
C VAL A 79 8.31 2.71 5.38
N MET A 80 9.17 2.64 4.37
CA MET A 80 8.77 2.39 2.99
C MET A 80 9.34 1.03 2.58
N PRO A 81 8.51 -0.03 2.44
CA PRO A 81 8.99 -1.29 1.90
C PRO A 81 9.44 -1.08 0.46
N ALA A 82 10.60 -1.63 0.13
CA ALA A 82 11.11 -1.70 -1.23
C ALA A 82 12.08 -2.87 -1.31
N PHE A 83 12.09 -3.60 -2.43
CA PHE A 83 13.21 -4.49 -2.71
C PHE A 83 14.30 -3.68 -3.38
N ASP A 84 15.16 -3.12 -2.53
CA ASP A 84 16.11 -2.07 -2.88
C ASP A 84 15.29 -0.85 -3.40
N VAL A 85 15.25 0.26 -2.64
CA VAL A 85 14.47 1.53 -2.76
C VAL A 85 13.83 2.03 -4.10
N SER A 86 12.73 1.44 -4.58
CA SER A 86 11.72 2.14 -5.41
C SER A 86 10.33 1.53 -5.25
N THR A 87 9.50 2.09 -4.37
CA THR A 87 8.26 1.46 -3.89
C THR A 87 7.15 1.27 -4.93
N ALA A 88 7.25 1.88 -6.12
CA ALA A 88 6.20 1.85 -7.14
C ALA A 88 6.69 1.29 -8.50
N ALA A 89 7.93 0.77 -8.55
CA ALA A 89 8.51 0.22 -9.78
C ALA A 89 8.08 -1.25 -9.99
N ALA A 90 6.77 -1.47 -10.14
CA ALA A 90 6.18 -2.80 -10.28
C ALA A 90 6.77 -3.53 -11.51
N PRO A 91 7.35 -4.73 -11.34
CA PRO A 91 7.81 -5.53 -12.47
C PRO A 91 6.71 -5.68 -13.52
N THR A 92 7.07 -5.66 -14.80
CA THR A 92 6.18 -5.62 -15.97
C THR A 92 5.46 -4.27 -16.22
N TYR A 93 5.24 -3.45 -15.19
CA TYR A 93 4.59 -2.15 -15.32
C TYR A 93 5.57 -1.01 -15.54
N PHE A 94 6.61 -0.92 -14.72
CA PHE A 94 7.62 0.13 -14.76
C PHE A 94 9.04 -0.44 -14.82
N PRO A 95 10.01 0.31 -15.36
CA PRO A 95 11.42 -0.09 -15.29
C PRO A 95 11.92 -0.08 -13.85
N ALA A 96 12.89 -0.95 -13.57
CA ALA A 96 13.66 -0.86 -12.34
C ALA A 96 14.34 0.52 -12.23
N HIS A 97 14.42 1.05 -11.02
CA HIS A 97 15.06 2.33 -10.76
C HIS A 97 16.51 2.14 -10.33
N TYR A 98 17.39 3.07 -10.70
CA TYR A 98 18.78 3.08 -10.25
C TYR A 98 19.13 4.46 -9.74
N PHE A 99 19.78 4.50 -8.58
CA PHE A 99 20.47 5.70 -8.11
C PHE A 99 21.68 5.33 -7.25
N ARG A 100 22.50 6.34 -6.98
CA ARG A 100 23.69 6.23 -6.14
C ARG A 100 23.63 7.30 -5.06
N THR A 101 23.99 6.93 -3.84
CA THR A 101 24.19 7.89 -2.74
C THR A 101 25.62 7.87 -2.27
N GLU A 102 26.09 8.96 -1.71
CA GLU A 102 27.41 9.05 -1.09
C GLU A 102 27.25 9.14 0.43
N GLY A 103 27.97 8.26 1.13
CA GLY A 103 28.03 8.25 2.58
C GLY A 103 28.92 9.36 3.12
N PRO A 104 28.84 9.66 4.43
CA PRO A 104 29.73 10.62 5.09
C PRO A 104 31.21 10.23 5.00
N ASP A 105 31.51 8.94 4.80
CA ASP A 105 32.83 8.38 4.60
C ASP A 105 33.33 8.48 3.15
N GLY A 106 32.59 9.18 2.28
CA GLY A 106 32.89 9.31 0.85
C GLY A 106 32.63 8.04 0.04
N LYS A 107 32.14 6.95 0.67
CA LYS A 107 31.83 5.73 -0.05
C LYS A 107 30.49 5.87 -0.74
N SER A 108 30.48 5.51 -2.02
CA SER A 108 29.24 5.41 -2.76
C SER A 108 28.54 4.09 -2.50
N ARG A 109 27.21 4.15 -2.38
CA ARG A 109 26.34 3.00 -2.40
C ARG A 109 25.40 3.10 -3.59
N GLU A 110 25.34 2.02 -4.36
CA GLU A 110 24.43 1.88 -5.48
C GLU A 110 23.16 1.14 -5.05
N PHE A 111 22.08 1.45 -5.74
CA PHE A 111 20.74 1.00 -5.45
C PHE A 111 20.11 0.54 -6.79
N HIS A 112 19.68 -0.73 -6.89
CA HIS A 112 18.99 -1.33 -8.05
C HIS A 112 17.59 -1.87 -7.72
N LEU A 113 16.55 -1.20 -8.18
CA LEU A 113 15.35 -1.04 -7.35
C LEU A 113 14.07 -1.45 -8.03
N VAL A 114 13.24 -2.24 -7.34
CA VAL A 114 11.90 -2.64 -7.80
C VAL A 114 10.85 -2.45 -6.69
N ASP A 115 9.58 -2.63 -7.05
CA ASP A 115 8.44 -2.42 -6.17
C ASP A 115 8.50 -3.12 -4.83
N GLY A 116 8.02 -2.44 -3.80
CA GLY A 116 7.93 -2.97 -2.44
C GLY A 116 6.93 -4.11 -2.29
N GLY A 117 5.93 -4.20 -3.16
CA GLY A 117 4.97 -5.31 -3.21
C GLY A 117 5.62 -6.68 -3.41
N VAL A 118 6.81 -6.72 -4.02
CA VAL A 118 7.61 -7.96 -4.15
C VAL A 118 8.09 -8.46 -2.78
N ALA A 119 8.37 -7.56 -1.84
CA ALA A 119 8.93 -7.90 -0.54
C ALA A 119 7.90 -7.84 0.61
N ALA A 120 7.05 -6.82 0.63
CA ALA A 120 6.08 -6.58 1.68
C ALA A 120 4.87 -5.79 1.13
N ASN A 121 3.98 -6.50 0.43
CA ASN A 121 2.74 -5.92 -0.10
C ASN A 121 1.77 -5.43 0.99
N ASN A 122 1.86 -6.02 2.19
CA ASN A 122 1.27 -5.49 3.41
C ASN A 122 2.40 -5.16 4.40
N PRO A 123 2.79 -3.88 4.58
CA PRO A 123 3.93 -3.52 5.42
C PRO A 123 3.65 -3.52 6.92
N THR A 124 2.49 -3.99 7.38
CA THR A 124 2.07 -3.92 8.80
C THR A 124 3.11 -4.56 9.74
N MET A 125 3.46 -5.82 9.50
CA MET A 125 4.46 -6.52 10.32
C MET A 125 5.88 -5.95 10.17
N LEU A 126 6.22 -5.41 8.99
CA LEU A 126 7.49 -4.73 8.78
C LEU A 126 7.58 -3.46 9.64
N ALA A 127 6.52 -2.65 9.68
CA ALA A 127 6.46 -1.46 10.52
C ALA A 127 6.58 -1.82 12.00
N MET A 128 5.86 -2.85 12.46
CA MET A 128 5.97 -3.37 13.83
C MET A 128 7.40 -3.79 14.17
N SER A 129 8.05 -4.53 13.27
CA SER A 129 9.44 -4.99 13.45
C SER A 129 10.43 -3.83 13.54
N MET A 130 10.21 -2.77 12.76
CA MET A 130 11.04 -1.56 12.82
C MET A 130 10.87 -0.80 14.14
N LEU A 131 9.65 -0.72 14.69
CA LEU A 131 9.42 -0.17 16.02
C LEU A 131 10.13 -1.00 17.11
N THR A 132 9.97 -2.33 17.07
CA THR A 132 10.66 -3.24 17.99
C THR A 132 12.19 -3.10 17.89
N LYS A 133 12.72 -2.91 16.69
CA LYS A 133 14.17 -2.70 16.48
C LYS A 133 14.69 -1.44 17.17
N GLU A 134 13.93 -0.34 17.17
CA GLU A 134 14.34 0.90 17.85
C GLU A 134 14.33 0.74 19.38
N VAL A 135 13.40 -0.04 19.92
CA VAL A 135 13.40 -0.46 21.33
C VAL A 135 14.65 -1.26 21.67
N LEU A 136 14.99 -2.27 20.84
CA LEU A 136 16.18 -3.11 21.05
C LEU A 136 17.49 -2.31 20.96
N ARG A 137 17.47 -1.16 20.27
CA ARG A 137 18.59 -0.20 20.21
C ARG A 137 18.66 0.74 21.41
N HIS A 138 17.78 0.58 22.40
CA HIS A 138 17.68 1.44 23.58
C HIS A 138 17.47 2.91 23.21
N ASN A 139 16.74 3.17 22.13
CA ASN A 139 16.38 4.53 21.75
C ASN A 139 15.45 5.12 22.83
N PRO A 140 15.81 6.22 23.51
CA PRO A 140 15.05 6.75 24.65
C PRO A 140 13.63 7.21 24.27
N ASP A 141 13.39 7.53 22.99
CA ASP A 141 12.08 7.91 22.48
C ASP A 141 11.12 6.71 22.38
N PHE A 142 11.65 5.48 22.42
CA PHE A 142 10.90 4.24 22.32
C PHE A 142 10.99 3.45 23.63
N ARG A 143 9.85 3.35 24.32
CA ARG A 143 9.74 2.54 25.53
C ARG A 143 9.71 1.05 25.17
N PRO A 144 10.09 0.13 26.09
CA PRO A 144 9.88 -1.30 25.92
C PRO A 144 8.46 -1.57 25.40
N VAL A 145 8.39 -2.07 24.17
CA VAL A 145 7.13 -2.31 23.48
C VAL A 145 6.63 -3.69 23.90
N GLU A 146 5.46 -3.71 24.53
CA GLU A 146 4.55 -4.84 24.40
C GLU A 146 3.67 -4.57 23.19
N TYR A 147 3.48 -5.57 22.32
CA TYR A 147 2.60 -5.46 21.15
C TYR A 147 1.17 -5.03 21.53
N GLY A 148 0.73 -5.26 22.78
CA GLY A 148 -0.52 -4.75 23.34
C GLY A 148 -0.68 -3.23 23.30
N ASN A 149 0.43 -2.48 23.31
CA ASN A 149 0.44 -1.02 23.29
C ASN A 149 0.42 -0.42 21.87
N PHE A 150 0.52 -1.25 20.83
CA PHE A 150 0.42 -0.77 19.46
C PHE A 150 -1.01 -0.47 19.09
N LEU A 151 -1.22 0.67 18.43
CA LEU A 151 -2.47 1.04 17.79
C LEU A 151 -2.20 1.14 16.28
N ILE A 152 -2.78 0.23 15.51
CA ILE A 152 -2.46 0.03 14.09
C ILE A 152 -3.72 0.18 13.24
N ILE A 153 -3.64 1.06 12.25
CA ILE A 153 -4.59 1.12 11.12
C ILE A 153 -3.86 0.60 9.90
N SER A 154 -4.34 -0.51 9.34
CA SER A 154 -3.84 -1.10 8.10
C SER A 154 -4.87 -0.87 7.01
N VAL A 155 -4.48 -0.18 5.93
CA VAL A 155 -5.39 0.15 4.82
C VAL A 155 -4.94 -0.60 3.59
N GLY A 156 -5.82 -1.46 3.06
CA GLY A 156 -5.61 -2.16 1.80
C GLY A 156 -6.21 -1.41 0.61
N THR A 157 -5.79 -1.80 -0.58
CA THR A 157 -6.28 -1.24 -1.86
C THR A 157 -7.43 -2.05 -2.45
N GLY A 158 -7.95 -3.03 -1.70
CA GLY A 158 -8.92 -4.00 -2.14
C GLY A 158 -8.33 -5.11 -3.02
N SER A 159 -9.12 -6.15 -3.26
CA SER A 159 -8.76 -7.30 -4.07
C SER A 159 -9.99 -7.90 -4.78
N PRO A 160 -9.80 -8.62 -5.90
CA PRO A 160 -10.87 -9.30 -6.63
C PRO A 160 -11.10 -10.75 -6.20
N LYS A 161 -10.91 -11.11 -4.91
CA LYS A 161 -11.01 -12.50 -4.46
C LYS A 161 -12.38 -13.13 -4.72
N GLN A 162 -13.45 -12.35 -4.55
CA GLN A 162 -14.82 -12.84 -4.79
C GLN A 162 -15.15 -13.03 -6.28
N ALA A 163 -14.28 -12.58 -7.20
CA ALA A 163 -14.49 -12.72 -8.63
C ALA A 163 -14.02 -14.08 -9.20
N GLU A 164 -13.46 -14.97 -8.36
CA GLU A 164 -12.99 -16.33 -8.73
C GLU A 164 -12.16 -16.37 -10.04
N MET A 165 -11.29 -15.37 -10.24
CA MET A 165 -10.65 -15.14 -11.55
C MET A 165 -9.78 -16.31 -12.05
N TYR A 166 -9.32 -17.18 -11.14
CA TYR A 166 -8.37 -18.25 -11.38
C TYR A 166 -8.89 -19.59 -10.83
N THR A 167 -9.64 -20.34 -11.65
CA THR A 167 -10.07 -21.71 -11.30
C THR A 167 -9.02 -22.74 -11.75
N ALA A 168 -8.88 -23.83 -10.99
CA ALA A 168 -7.93 -24.90 -11.32
C ALA A 168 -8.13 -25.48 -12.74
N PRO A 169 -9.36 -25.74 -13.22
CA PRO A 169 -9.57 -26.21 -14.59
C PRO A 169 -9.15 -25.19 -15.67
N LYS A 170 -9.29 -23.89 -15.39
CA LYS A 170 -8.84 -22.82 -16.30
C LYS A 170 -7.31 -22.78 -16.35
N CYS A 171 -6.66 -22.82 -15.19
CA CYS A 171 -5.21 -22.72 -15.05
C CYS A 171 -4.46 -23.98 -15.48
N ALA A 172 -5.10 -25.16 -15.45
CA ALA A 172 -4.49 -26.42 -15.89
C ALA A 172 -4.03 -26.41 -17.36
N LYS A 173 -4.61 -25.52 -18.18
CA LYS A 173 -4.26 -25.35 -19.60
C LYS A 173 -3.24 -24.22 -19.84
N TRP A 174 -2.70 -23.62 -18.79
CA TRP A 174 -1.82 -22.46 -18.91
C TRP A 174 -0.37 -22.87 -19.08
N GLY A 175 0.29 -22.30 -20.10
CA GLY A 175 1.75 -22.27 -20.21
C GLY A 175 2.34 -20.99 -19.59
N LEU A 176 3.67 -20.86 -19.66
CA LEU A 176 4.43 -19.72 -19.10
C LEU A 176 3.82 -18.35 -19.42
N LEU A 177 3.42 -18.13 -20.68
CA LEU A 177 2.86 -16.85 -21.12
C LEU A 177 1.56 -16.47 -20.41
N ARG A 178 0.65 -17.44 -20.20
CA ARG A 178 -0.63 -17.17 -19.52
C ARG A 178 -0.46 -16.97 -18.02
N TRP A 179 0.50 -17.67 -17.40
CA TRP A 179 0.85 -17.44 -16.00
C TRP A 179 1.42 -16.03 -15.76
N LEU A 180 2.14 -15.49 -16.74
CA LEU A 180 2.68 -14.13 -16.68
C LEU A 180 1.68 -13.05 -17.10
N TYR A 181 0.80 -13.35 -18.07
CA TYR A 181 -0.17 -12.40 -18.59
C TYR A 181 -1.42 -13.09 -19.13
N ASP A 182 -2.58 -12.80 -18.52
CA ASP A 182 -3.90 -13.26 -18.98
C ASP A 182 -4.88 -12.08 -19.00
N GLY A 183 -5.32 -11.65 -20.19
CA GLY A 183 -6.41 -10.69 -20.33
C GLY A 183 -6.20 -9.30 -19.71
N GLY A 184 -4.95 -8.87 -19.50
CA GLY A 184 -4.64 -7.58 -18.86
C GLY A 184 -4.23 -7.69 -17.39
N PHE A 185 -4.32 -8.88 -16.81
CA PHE A 185 -3.85 -9.21 -15.46
C PHE A 185 -2.51 -9.93 -15.49
N THR A 186 -1.85 -9.98 -14.34
CA THR A 186 -0.55 -10.66 -14.14
C THR A 186 -0.71 -11.78 -13.11
N PRO A 187 -1.28 -12.94 -13.48
CA PRO A 187 -1.81 -13.90 -12.51
C PRO A 187 -0.82 -14.33 -11.43
N LEU A 188 0.44 -14.62 -11.82
CA LEU A 188 1.48 -15.01 -10.86
C LEU A 188 1.77 -13.90 -9.84
N ILE A 189 1.89 -12.65 -10.30
CA ILE A 189 2.16 -11.49 -9.43
C ILE A 189 0.96 -11.24 -8.52
N ASP A 190 -0.26 -11.30 -9.06
CA ASP A 190 -1.50 -11.08 -8.30
C ASP A 190 -1.63 -12.12 -7.19
N ILE A 191 -1.42 -13.40 -7.50
CA ILE A 191 -1.52 -14.51 -6.54
C ILE A 191 -0.50 -14.32 -5.41
N PHE A 192 0.78 -14.12 -5.73
CA PHE A 192 1.80 -13.95 -4.69
C PHE A 192 1.58 -12.68 -3.86
N SER A 193 1.19 -11.57 -4.50
CA SER A 193 0.99 -10.30 -3.82
C SER A 193 -0.21 -10.34 -2.87
N HIS A 194 -1.35 -10.91 -3.30
CA HIS A 194 -2.52 -11.07 -2.45
C HIS A 194 -2.24 -12.07 -1.32
N ALA A 195 -1.66 -13.23 -1.62
CA ALA A 195 -1.31 -14.22 -0.60
C ALA A 195 -0.36 -13.66 0.46
N SER A 196 0.67 -12.90 0.05
CA SER A 196 1.59 -12.23 0.96
C SER A 196 0.86 -11.22 1.87
N ALA A 197 -0.04 -10.42 1.30
CA ALA A 197 -0.81 -9.44 2.06
C ALA A 197 -1.76 -10.10 3.09
N ASP A 198 -2.39 -11.20 2.71
CA ASP A 198 -3.30 -11.99 3.56
C ASP A 198 -2.56 -12.65 4.71
N MET A 199 -1.40 -13.26 4.46
CA MET A 199 -0.59 -13.88 5.51
C MET A 199 -0.17 -12.88 6.59
N VAL A 200 0.21 -11.66 6.19
CA VAL A 200 0.53 -10.59 7.14
C VAL A 200 -0.69 -10.19 7.97
N ASP A 201 -1.88 -10.11 7.35
CA ASP A 201 -3.10 -9.78 8.07
C ASP A 201 -3.51 -10.88 9.06
N ILE A 202 -3.45 -12.14 8.66
CA ILE A 202 -3.70 -13.31 9.53
C ILE A 202 -2.72 -13.30 10.70
N HIS A 203 -1.42 -13.11 10.45
CA HIS A 203 -0.43 -13.07 11.52
C HIS A 203 -0.63 -11.90 12.49
N ALA A 204 -0.95 -10.71 11.98
CA ALA A 204 -1.29 -9.56 12.82
C ALA A 204 -2.54 -9.87 13.66
N GLN A 205 -3.59 -10.40 13.05
CA GLN A 205 -4.84 -10.72 13.72
C GLN A 205 -4.64 -11.73 14.86
N VAL A 206 -3.99 -12.86 14.58
CA VAL A 206 -3.68 -13.90 15.58
C VAL A 206 -2.88 -13.32 16.74
N LEU A 207 -1.88 -12.48 16.45
CA LEU A 207 -1.05 -11.86 17.49
C LEU A 207 -1.85 -10.93 18.40
N PHE A 208 -2.68 -10.04 17.83
CA PHE A 208 -3.47 -9.11 18.61
C PHE A 208 -4.60 -9.81 19.39
N GLU A 209 -5.17 -10.90 18.87
CA GLU A 209 -6.12 -11.74 19.60
C GLU A 209 -5.45 -12.49 20.76
N ALA A 210 -4.27 -13.09 20.54
CA ALA A 210 -3.52 -13.79 21.58
C ALA A 210 -3.17 -12.88 22.76
N LEU A 211 -2.97 -11.58 22.49
CA LEU A 211 -2.67 -10.55 23.49
C LEU A 211 -3.91 -9.86 24.05
N ARG A 212 -5.13 -10.27 23.64
CA ARG A 212 -6.40 -9.66 24.05
C ARG A 212 -6.48 -8.15 23.79
N CYS A 213 -5.87 -7.72 22.69
CA CYS A 213 -5.83 -6.32 22.26
C CYS A 213 -6.36 -6.16 20.83
N GLU A 214 -7.22 -7.07 20.37
CA GLU A 214 -7.73 -7.14 19.00
C GLU A 214 -8.39 -5.83 18.51
N LYS A 215 -8.90 -4.99 19.43
CA LYS A 215 -9.47 -3.67 19.12
C LYS A 215 -8.42 -2.61 18.76
N ASN A 216 -7.14 -2.91 18.94
CA ASN A 216 -6.04 -2.02 18.59
C ASN A 216 -5.50 -2.26 17.17
N TYR A 217 -5.94 -3.33 16.50
CA TYR A 217 -5.67 -3.59 15.09
C TYR A 217 -6.94 -3.39 14.26
N LEU A 218 -6.92 -2.42 13.35
CA LEU A 218 -8.00 -2.16 12.41
C LEU A 218 -7.49 -2.32 10.98
N ARG A 219 -8.00 -3.32 10.27
CA ARG A 219 -7.76 -3.53 8.84
C ARG A 219 -8.97 -3.05 8.03
N ILE A 220 -8.75 -2.15 7.08
CA ILE A 220 -9.77 -1.69 6.13
C ILE A 220 -9.41 -2.26 4.76
N GLN A 221 -10.24 -3.16 4.26
CA GLN A 221 -10.01 -3.90 3.02
C GLN A 221 -11.35 -4.22 2.34
N ASP A 222 -11.35 -4.24 1.00
CA ASP A 222 -12.50 -4.63 0.19
C ASP A 222 -12.13 -5.76 -0.77
N ASP A 223 -12.72 -6.95 -0.59
CA ASP A 223 -12.42 -8.12 -1.43
C ASP A 223 -13.45 -8.36 -2.55
N SER A 224 -14.28 -7.34 -2.83
CA SER A 224 -15.39 -7.39 -3.79
C SER A 224 -15.13 -6.63 -5.10
N LEU A 225 -13.87 -6.25 -5.37
CA LEU A 225 -13.51 -5.51 -6.58
C LEU A 225 -13.72 -6.37 -7.84
N VAL A 226 -14.23 -5.76 -8.91
CA VAL A 226 -14.56 -6.46 -10.17
C VAL A 226 -14.25 -5.60 -11.39
N GLY A 227 -13.89 -6.24 -12.50
CA GLY A 227 -13.69 -5.54 -13.77
C GLY A 227 -12.61 -4.46 -13.69
N PRO A 228 -12.84 -3.25 -14.21
CA PRO A 228 -11.83 -2.19 -14.19
C PRO A 228 -11.35 -1.75 -12.80
N THR A 229 -12.18 -1.88 -11.76
CA THR A 229 -11.84 -1.43 -10.41
C THR A 229 -10.86 -2.36 -9.70
N SER A 230 -10.69 -3.60 -10.18
CA SER A 230 -9.66 -4.52 -9.69
C SER A 230 -8.32 -4.38 -10.41
N SER A 231 -8.23 -3.56 -11.46
CA SER A 231 -6.97 -3.30 -12.16
C SER A 231 -6.15 -2.21 -11.46
N VAL A 232 -4.84 -2.43 -11.37
CA VAL A 232 -3.88 -1.51 -10.76
C VAL A 232 -3.53 -0.30 -11.64
N ASP A 233 -3.79 -0.36 -12.95
CA ASP A 233 -3.29 0.62 -13.92
C ASP A 233 -4.37 1.26 -14.82
N ILE A 234 -5.65 0.98 -14.59
CA ILE A 234 -6.76 1.61 -15.34
C ILE A 234 -7.07 2.96 -14.70
N ALA A 235 -6.36 4.00 -15.14
CA ALA A 235 -6.52 5.37 -14.65
C ALA A 235 -7.48 6.21 -15.52
N THR A 236 -8.64 5.66 -15.89
CA THR A 236 -9.70 6.46 -16.53
C THR A 236 -10.45 7.25 -15.47
N LYS A 237 -11.06 8.38 -15.87
CA LYS A 237 -11.83 9.22 -14.95
C LYS A 237 -12.96 8.43 -14.30
N GLU A 238 -13.67 7.64 -15.11
CA GLU A 238 -14.78 6.80 -14.69
C GLU A 238 -14.34 5.75 -13.66
N ASN A 239 -13.19 5.10 -13.88
CA ASN A 239 -12.68 4.10 -12.94
C ASN A 239 -12.23 4.74 -11.61
N MET A 240 -11.57 5.90 -11.68
CA MET A 240 -11.13 6.61 -10.47
C MET A 240 -12.33 7.12 -9.65
N GLU A 241 -13.38 7.63 -10.29
CA GLU A 241 -14.62 8.02 -9.61
C GLU A 241 -15.33 6.81 -8.99
N ALA A 242 -15.34 5.66 -9.68
CA ALA A 242 -15.86 4.41 -9.13
C ALA A 242 -15.08 3.94 -7.89
N LEU A 243 -13.74 3.99 -7.92
CA LEU A 243 -12.89 3.65 -6.78
C LEU A 243 -13.13 4.58 -5.58
N ILE A 244 -13.35 5.88 -5.81
CA ILE A 244 -13.76 6.82 -4.75
C ILE A 244 -15.13 6.42 -4.17
N GLY A 245 -16.07 6.03 -5.02
CA GLY A 245 -17.37 5.51 -4.61
C GLY A 245 -17.24 4.28 -3.70
N ILE A 246 -16.43 3.29 -4.12
CA ILE A 246 -16.14 2.09 -3.32
C ILE A 246 -15.54 2.46 -1.96
N GLY A 247 -14.58 3.38 -1.92
CA GLY A 247 -13.99 3.86 -0.66
C GLY A 247 -15.02 4.49 0.28
N ARG A 248 -15.98 5.28 -0.25
CA ARG A 248 -17.08 5.87 0.53
C ARG A 248 -18.06 4.82 1.05
N GLU A 249 -18.37 3.80 0.26
CA GLU A 249 -19.22 2.70 0.71
C GLU A 249 -18.52 1.80 1.73
N LEU A 250 -17.20 1.60 1.60
CA LEU A 250 -16.40 0.83 2.55
C LEU A 250 -16.44 1.43 3.96
N LEU A 251 -16.54 2.76 4.10
CA LEU A 251 -16.73 3.43 5.39
C LEU A 251 -18.03 3.01 6.09
N LYS A 252 -19.08 2.73 5.32
CA LYS A 252 -20.40 2.34 5.84
C LYS A 252 -20.50 0.84 6.14
N LYS A 253 -19.62 0.02 5.57
CA LYS A 253 -19.60 -1.42 5.83
C LYS A 253 -19.27 -1.70 7.31
N PRO A 254 -19.82 -2.77 7.90
CA PRO A 254 -19.42 -3.23 9.23
C PRO A 254 -17.92 -3.49 9.29
N VAL A 255 -17.32 -3.31 10.47
CA VAL A 255 -15.95 -3.75 10.72
C VAL A 255 -15.89 -5.25 10.47
N ALA A 256 -14.89 -5.67 9.70
CA ALA A 256 -14.68 -7.07 9.36
C ALA A 256 -13.26 -7.50 9.70
N ARG A 257 -13.08 -8.80 9.93
CA ARG A 257 -11.76 -9.40 10.16
C ARG A 257 -11.61 -10.68 9.37
N VAL A 258 -10.37 -11.01 9.05
CA VAL A 258 -10.06 -12.26 8.36
C VAL A 258 -10.39 -13.44 9.28
N ASN A 259 -11.23 -14.35 8.78
CA ASN A 259 -11.41 -15.66 9.38
C ASN A 259 -10.19 -16.50 9.03
N ILE A 260 -9.45 -16.96 10.04
CA ILE A 260 -8.15 -17.61 9.87
C ILE A 260 -8.29 -18.96 9.15
N ASP A 261 -9.43 -19.65 9.34
CA ASP A 261 -9.67 -20.97 8.76
C ASP A 261 -10.11 -20.86 7.29
N MET A 262 -10.91 -19.84 6.97
CA MET A 262 -11.51 -19.67 5.65
C MET A 262 -10.75 -18.68 4.74
N GLY A 263 -9.91 -17.81 5.31
CA GLY A 263 -9.18 -16.77 4.58
C GLY A 263 -10.07 -15.65 4.02
N VAL A 264 -11.32 -15.55 4.48
CA VAL A 264 -12.30 -14.54 4.03
C VAL A 264 -12.61 -13.56 5.15
N TYR A 265 -12.96 -12.32 4.81
CA TYR A 265 -13.37 -11.31 5.78
C TYR A 265 -14.80 -11.54 6.25
N GLU A 266 -14.98 -11.63 7.56
CA GLU A 266 -16.28 -11.76 8.21
C GLU A 266 -16.60 -10.51 9.02
N SER A 267 -17.83 -10.02 8.89
CA SER A 267 -18.31 -8.87 9.68
C SER A 267 -18.42 -9.24 11.15
N LEU A 268 -17.97 -8.36 12.03
CA LEU A 268 -18.05 -8.56 13.48
C LEU A 268 -19.30 -7.89 14.06
N PRO A 269 -20.26 -8.68 14.59
CA PRO A 269 -21.45 -8.11 15.24
C PRO A 269 -21.06 -7.21 16.42
N GLY A 270 -21.65 -6.02 16.48
CA GLY A 270 -21.47 -5.09 17.60
C GLY A 270 -20.25 -4.16 17.52
N GLU A 271 -19.35 -4.32 16.54
CA GLU A 271 -18.18 -3.42 16.37
C GLU A 271 -18.49 -2.13 15.59
N GLY A 272 -19.69 -2.04 15.01
CA GLY A 272 -20.15 -0.89 14.23
C GLY A 272 -19.57 -0.85 12.82
N THR A 273 -19.59 0.32 12.19
CA THR A 273 -19.05 0.53 10.84
C THR A 273 -17.56 0.90 10.86
N ASN A 274 -16.90 0.79 9.71
CA ASN A 274 -15.51 1.25 9.54
C ASN A 274 -15.35 2.74 9.87
N GLU A 275 -16.32 3.59 9.52
CA GLU A 275 -16.34 5.00 9.89
C GLU A 275 -16.32 5.19 11.42
N GLN A 276 -17.20 4.48 12.13
CA GLN A 276 -17.25 4.55 13.59
C GLN A 276 -15.96 4.03 14.23
N ALA A 277 -15.35 2.98 13.68
CA ALA A 277 -14.06 2.49 14.14
C ALA A 277 -12.95 3.52 13.93
N LEU A 278 -12.89 4.15 12.75
CA LEU A 278 -11.94 5.23 12.46
C LEU A 278 -12.13 6.42 13.40
N GLU A 279 -13.36 6.82 13.73
CA GLU A 279 -13.60 7.86 14.74
C GLU A 279 -13.07 7.47 16.12
N ARG A 280 -13.22 6.21 16.54
CA ARG A 280 -12.65 5.71 17.80
C ARG A 280 -11.14 5.81 17.79
N PHE A 281 -10.49 5.43 16.68
CA PHE A 281 -9.05 5.58 16.51
C PHE A 281 -8.61 7.04 16.53
N ALA A 282 -9.33 7.93 15.83
CA ALA A 282 -9.03 9.36 15.81
C ALA A 282 -9.10 9.99 17.22
N ARG A 283 -10.09 9.58 18.03
CA ARG A 283 -10.18 9.99 19.44
C ARG A 283 -8.97 9.52 20.24
N LYS A 284 -8.63 8.23 20.19
CA LYS A 284 -7.43 7.67 20.87
C LYS A 284 -6.16 8.43 20.51
N LEU A 285 -5.93 8.70 19.22
CA LEU A 285 -4.76 9.44 18.75
C LEU A 285 -4.74 10.89 19.24
N SER A 286 -5.89 11.56 19.25
CA SER A 286 -6.03 12.95 19.75
C SER A 286 -5.74 13.04 21.25
N ASP A 287 -6.28 12.09 22.04
CA ASP A 287 -6.11 12.07 23.48
C ASP A 287 -4.66 11.77 23.88
N GLU A 288 -4.03 10.80 23.21
CA GLU A 288 -2.60 10.49 23.38
C GLU A 288 -1.71 11.71 23.07
N LEU A 289 -1.99 12.43 21.97
CA LEU A 289 -1.25 13.64 21.61
C LEU A 289 -1.37 14.73 22.70
N LYS A 290 -2.59 15.00 23.17
CA LYS A 290 -2.85 15.97 24.25
C LYS A 290 -2.14 15.57 25.53
N GLN A 291 -2.13 14.29 25.87
CA GLN A 291 -1.46 13.78 27.07
C GLN A 291 0.06 13.99 26.99
N ARG A 292 0.68 13.71 25.83
CA ARG A 292 2.12 13.98 25.62
C ARG A 292 2.45 15.46 25.74
N GLN A 293 1.62 16.33 25.17
CA GLN A 293 1.82 17.79 25.28
C GLN A 293 1.71 18.29 26.73
N LYS A 294 0.74 17.78 27.49
CA LYS A 294 0.60 18.10 28.92
C LYS A 294 1.82 17.64 29.73
N ASN A 295 2.32 16.44 29.45
CA ASN A 295 3.49 15.92 30.13
C ASN A 295 4.75 16.73 29.79
N PHE A 296 4.88 17.18 28.54
CA PHE A 296 6.01 18.03 28.11
C PHE A 296 5.98 19.42 28.75
N ASN A 297 4.79 20.03 28.89
CA ASN A 297 4.62 21.35 29.51
C ASN A 297 4.64 21.33 31.04
N SER A 298 4.71 20.14 31.67
CA SER A 298 4.78 19.96 33.13
C SER A 298 6.23 19.85 33.65
N TYR A 299 7.24 19.95 32.78
CA TYR A 299 8.67 20.06 33.10
C TYR A 299 9.17 21.46 32.78
#